data_AF-A0AAT9HDD5-F1
#
_entry.id   AF-A0AAT9HDD5-F1
#
_cell.length_a   1.000
_cell.length_b   1.000
_cell.length_c   1.000
_cell.angle_alpha   90.00
_cell.angle_beta   90.00
_cell.angle_gamma   90.00
#
_symmetry.space_group_name_H-M   'P 1'
#
loop_
_entity.id
_entity.type
_entity.pdbx_description
1 polymer ?
#
loop_
_entity_poly.entity_id
_entity_poly.type
_entity_poly.pdbx_seq_one_letter_code
_entity_poly.pdbx_strand_id
1 'polypeptide(L)'
;MGEGAVTTAVLTERIVGWLDPDVLFFVGVAGSLKDDITVGDVVVATKVYGIHGGKQTPEGFMVRPEAWRSSHRLEQVARHSVRGRRT
;
A
#
# COMPACT_ATOMS: atom_id res chain seq x y z
N MET A 1 -5.95 7.15 9.05
CA MET A 1 -6.88 7.36 7.91
C MET A 1 -8.14 6.56 8.21
N GLY A 2 -9.34 7.07 7.93
CA GLY A 2 -10.58 6.30 8.13
C GLY A 2 -10.67 5.08 7.20
N GLU A 3 -11.70 4.25 7.35
CA GLU A 3 -11.89 3.10 6.46
C GLU A 3 -12.24 3.51 5.02
N GLY A 4 -11.78 2.68 4.08
CA GLY A 4 -12.07 2.80 2.66
C GLY A 4 -11.10 3.70 1.89
N ALA A 5 -10.94 3.36 0.60
CA ALA A 5 -10.02 4.07 -0.30
C ALA A 5 -10.42 5.53 -0.52
N VAL A 6 -11.72 5.81 -0.67
CA VAL A 6 -12.24 7.17 -0.93
C VAL A 6 -11.97 8.11 0.25
N THR A 7 -12.36 7.70 1.46
CA THR A 7 -12.10 8.48 2.68
C THR A 7 -10.61 8.71 2.90
N THR A 8 -9.80 7.67 2.70
CA THR A 8 -8.34 7.78 2.80
C THR A 8 -7.78 8.78 1.78
N ALA A 9 -8.23 8.75 0.53
CA ALA A 9 -7.78 9.67 -0.51
C ALA A 9 -8.09 11.13 -0.16
N VAL A 10 -9.33 11.42 0.26
CA VAL A 10 -9.76 12.78 0.64
C VAL A 10 -8.96 13.30 1.83
N LEU A 11 -8.76 12.48 2.86
CA LEU A 11 -7.98 12.90 4.04
C LEU A 11 -6.50 13.07 3.70
N THR A 12 -5.95 12.19 2.86
CA THR A 12 -4.55 12.28 2.41
C THR A 12 -4.30 13.55 1.61
N GLU A 13 -5.18 13.89 0.67
CA GLU A 13 -5.08 15.10 -0.15
C GLU A 13 -5.05 16.36 0.72
N ARG A 14 -5.95 16.45 1.71
CA ARG A 14 -5.97 17.56 2.68
C ARG A 14 -4.70 17.65 3.51
N ILE A 15 -4.20 16.51 4.02
CA ILE A 15 -2.99 16.47 4.85
C ILE A 15 -1.78 16.90 4.04
N VAL A 16 -1.63 16.40 2.81
CA VAL A 16 -0.53 16.77 1.92
C VAL A 16 -0.58 18.26 1.60
N GLY A 17 -1.76 18.80 1.24
CA GLY A 17 -1.91 20.22 0.94
C GLY A 17 -1.67 21.13 2.15
N TRP A 18 -1.92 20.67 3.36
CA TRP A 18 -1.72 21.47 4.57
C TRP A 18 -0.31 21.38 5.15
N LEU A 19 0.30 20.19 5.16
CA LEU A 19 1.55 19.94 5.87
C LEU A 19 2.78 19.86 4.97
N ASP A 20 2.60 19.71 3.65
CA ASP A 20 3.68 19.53 2.67
C ASP A 20 4.78 18.54 3.15
N PRO A 21 4.43 17.28 3.47
CA PRO A 21 5.36 16.37 4.12
C PRO A 21 6.41 15.82 3.16
N ASP A 22 7.66 15.72 3.64
CA ASP A 22 8.74 15.03 2.91
C ASP A 22 8.45 13.54 2.66
N VAL A 23 7.72 12.90 3.58
CA VAL A 23 7.38 11.48 3.53
C VAL A 23 5.98 11.24 4.09
N LEU A 24 5.22 10.40 3.39
CA LEU A 24 3.92 9.90 3.84
C LEU A 24 3.91 8.37 3.87
N PHE A 25 3.42 7.78 4.96
CA PHE A 25 3.21 6.34 5.09
C PHE A 25 1.73 6.01 5.26
N PHE A 26 1.26 5.02 4.52
CA PHE A 26 0.00 4.35 4.79
C PHE A 26 0.27 3.10 5.64
N VAL A 27 -0.22 3.11 6.88
CA VAL A 27 0.00 2.03 7.87
C VAL A 27 -1.34 1.52 8.37
N GLY A 28 -1.45 0.21 8.50
CA GLY A 28 -2.64 -0.47 8.99
C GLY A 28 -2.40 -1.96 9.13
N VAL A 29 -3.48 -2.70 9.44
CA VAL A 29 -3.47 -4.17 9.48
C VAL A 29 -3.67 -4.70 8.07
N ALA A 30 -3.02 -5.81 7.73
CA ALA A 30 -3.15 -6.47 6.43
C ALA A 30 -3.45 -7.96 6.61
N GLY A 31 -4.24 -8.51 5.68
CA GLY A 31 -4.38 -9.95 5.50
C GLY A 31 -3.39 -10.46 4.44
N SER A 32 -2.87 -11.67 4.63
CA SER A 32 -2.01 -12.33 3.65
C SER A 32 -2.80 -13.34 2.82
N LEU A 33 -2.48 -13.43 1.53
CA LEU A 33 -2.88 -14.52 0.64
C LEU A 33 -1.77 -15.59 0.49
N LYS A 34 -0.66 -15.41 1.20
CA LYS A 34 0.46 -16.36 1.23
C LYS A 34 0.49 -17.09 2.55
N ASP A 35 0.83 -18.38 2.49
CA ASP A 35 0.82 -19.29 3.64
C ASP A 35 2.04 -19.10 4.57
N ASP A 36 3.07 -18.39 4.12
CA ASP A 36 4.32 -18.16 4.86
C ASP A 36 4.33 -16.86 5.68
N ILE A 37 3.19 -16.14 5.73
CA ILE A 37 3.04 -14.90 6.49
C ILE A 37 2.10 -15.15 7.67
N THR A 38 2.58 -14.87 8.87
CA THR A 38 1.91 -15.15 10.13
C THR A 38 1.44 -13.87 10.82
N VAL A 39 0.52 -14.00 11.78
CA VAL A 39 0.06 -12.86 12.60
C VAL A 39 1.25 -12.30 13.38
N GLY A 40 1.47 -10.99 13.24
CA GLY A 40 2.61 -10.29 13.84
C GLY A 40 3.71 -9.93 12.85
N ASP A 41 3.71 -10.53 11.65
CA ASP A 41 4.64 -10.14 10.60
C ASP A 41 4.35 -8.73 10.09
N VAL A 42 5.42 -7.96 9.91
CA VAL A 42 5.34 -6.62 9.32
C VAL A 42 5.61 -6.73 7.82
N VAL A 43 4.59 -6.40 7.03
CA VAL A 43 4.69 -6.38 5.56
C VAL A 43 4.87 -4.95 5.06
N VAL A 44 5.82 -4.77 4.14
CA VAL A 44 6.05 -3.50 3.44
C VAL A 44 5.78 -3.72 1.96
N ALA A 45 4.83 -2.98 1.40
CA ALA A 45 4.49 -3.08 -0.01
C ALA A 45 5.66 -2.58 -0.87
N THR A 46 6.06 -3.37 -1.86
CA THR A 46 6.94 -2.93 -2.97
C THR A 46 6.13 -2.46 -4.18
N LYS A 47 4.87 -2.91 -4.26
CA LYS A 47 3.90 -2.58 -5.30
C LYS A 47 2.48 -2.66 -4.73
N VAL A 48 1.64 -1.70 -5.08
CA VAL A 48 0.22 -1.63 -4.69
C VAL A 48 -0.62 -1.67 -5.97
N TYR A 49 -1.72 -2.44 -5.96
CA TYR A 49 -2.62 -2.59 -7.11
C TYR A 49 -4.01 -2.02 -6.81
N GLY A 50 -4.54 -1.26 -7.76
CA GLY A 50 -5.94 -0.83 -7.79
C GLY A 50 -6.79 -1.90 -8.46
N ILE A 51 -7.20 -2.92 -7.71
CA ILE A 51 -7.82 -4.14 -8.25
C ILE A 51 -9.23 -3.92 -8.83
N HIS A 52 -9.85 -2.79 -8.55
CA HIS A 52 -11.20 -2.45 -9.03
C HIS A 52 -11.21 -1.90 -10.48
N GLY A 53 -10.04 -1.65 -11.08
CA GLY A 53 -9.94 -1.15 -12.44
C GLY A 53 -10.28 -2.21 -13.48
N GLY A 54 -11.14 -1.87 -14.44
CA GLY A 54 -11.52 -2.75 -15.54
C GLY A 54 -12.75 -2.26 -16.29
N LYS A 55 -13.20 -3.07 -17.25
CA LYS A 55 -14.40 -2.80 -18.05
C LYS A 55 -15.39 -3.94 -17.89
N GLN A 56 -16.63 -3.62 -17.55
CA GLN A 56 -17.73 -4.57 -17.63
C GLN A 56 -18.16 -4.75 -19.09
N THR A 57 -18.19 -5.98 -19.57
CA THR A 57 -18.71 -6.35 -20.90
C THR A 57 -19.79 -7.44 -20.76
N PRO A 58 -20.56 -7.75 -21.82
CA PRO A 58 -21.51 -8.85 -21.80
C PRO A 58 -20.86 -10.22 -21.48
N GLU A 59 -19.58 -10.39 -21.80
CA GLU A 59 -18.80 -11.62 -21.58
C GLU A 59 -18.16 -11.69 -20.19
N GLY A 60 -18.21 -10.60 -19.41
CA GLY A 60 -17.70 -10.54 -18.04
C GLY A 60 -16.89 -9.28 -17.73
N PHE A 61 -16.25 -9.28 -16.56
CA PHE A 61 -15.40 -8.17 -16.14
C PHE A 61 -13.98 -8.33 -16.69
N MET A 62 -13.59 -7.44 -17.59
CA MET A 62 -12.24 -7.38 -18.14
C MET A 62 -11.34 -6.55 -17.22
N VAL A 63 -10.57 -7.23 -16.36
CA VAL A 63 -9.67 -6.60 -15.39
C VAL A 63 -8.56 -5.80 -16.07
N ARG A 64 -8.34 -4.58 -15.61
CA ARG A 64 -7.23 -3.71 -16.04
C ARG A 64 -6.74 -2.91 -14.82
N PRO A 65 -6.08 -3.57 -13.86
CA PRO A 65 -5.68 -2.92 -12.63
C PRO A 65 -4.56 -1.91 -12.87
N GLU A 66 -4.62 -0.80 -12.14
CA GLU A 66 -3.51 0.12 -12.02
C GLU A 66 -2.51 -0.38 -10.97
N ALA A 67 -1.26 0.03 -11.12
CA ALA A 67 -0.18 -0.42 -10.27
C ALA A 67 0.79 0.72 -9.96
N TRP A 68 1.05 0.91 -8.67
CA TRP A 68 2.00 1.90 -8.17
C TRP A 68 3.15 1.19 -7.48
N ARG A 69 4.38 1.64 -7.74
CA ARG A 69 5.57 1.18 -7.02
C ARG A 69 5.84 2.10 -5.85
N SER A 70 6.31 1.51 -4.75
CA SER A 70 6.77 2.28 -3.60
C SER A 70 8.01 3.11 -3.94
N SER A 71 8.25 4.18 -3.19
CA SER A 71 9.49 4.95 -3.30
C SER A 71 10.70 4.03 -3.11
N HIS A 72 11.61 4.04 -4.08
CA HIS A 72 12.80 3.19 -4.04
C HIS A 72 13.61 3.41 -2.76
N ARG A 73 13.80 4.68 -2.35
CA ARG A 73 14.54 5.03 -1.13
C ARG A 73 13.89 4.41 0.11
N LEU A 74 12.57 4.51 0.26
CA LEU A 74 11.86 3.97 1.41
C LEU A 74 11.85 2.43 1.39
N GLU A 75 11.75 1.82 0.20
CA GLU A 75 11.88 0.37 0.05
C GLU A 75 13.27 -0.12 0.52
N GLN A 76 14.34 0.56 0.11
CA GLN A 76 15.70 0.18 0.55
C GLN A 76 15.90 0.34 2.05
N VAL A 77 15.38 1.41 2.65
CA VAL A 77 15.42 1.62 4.10
C VAL A 77 14.71 0.46 4.81
N ALA A 78 13.49 0.10 4.41
CA ALA A 78 12.76 -1.01 5.00
C ALA A 78 13.52 -2.34 4.93
N ARG A 79 14.14 -2.65 3.79
CA ARG A 79 14.97 -3.86 3.62
C ARG A 79 16.21 -3.87 4.52
N HIS A 80 16.75 -2.71 4.84
CA HIS A 80 17.91 -2.59 5.72
C HIS A 80 17.52 -2.69 7.20
N SER A 81 16.39 -2.11 7.60
CA SER A 81 15.91 -2.09 8.99
C SER A 81 15.73 -3.48 9.61
N VAL A 82 15.39 -4.48 8.81
CA VAL A 82 15.22 -5.88 9.27
C VAL A 82 16.56 -6.52 9.67
N ARG A 83 17.70 -6.02 9.17
CA ARG A 83 19.03 -6.59 9.45
C ARG A 83 19.59 -6.19 10.82
N GLY A 84 19.07 -5.12 11.43
CA GLY A 84 19.58 -4.57 12.71
C GLY A 84 19.03 -5.23 13.97
N ARG A 85 18.19 -6.27 13.87
CA ARG A 85 17.46 -6.88 15.01
C ARG A 85 17.88 -8.32 15.31
N ARG A 86 19.18 -8.60 15.20
CA ARG A 86 19.82 -9.79 15.79
C ARG A 86 20.66 -9.32 17.00
N THR A 87 20.03 -9.27 18.16
CA THR A 87 20.67 -9.21 19.48
C THR A 87 20.05 -10.27 20.35
#